data_AF-A0A816DP68-F1
#
_entry.id   AF-A0A816DP68-F1
#
_cell.length_a   1.000
_cell.length_b   1.000
_cell.length_c   1.000
_cell.angle_alpha   90.00
_cell.angle_beta   90.00
_cell.angle_gamma   90.00
#
_symmetry.space_group_name_H-M   'P 1'
#
loop_
_entity.id
_entity.type
_entity.pdbx_description
1 polymer ?
#
loop_
_entity_poly.entity_id
_entity_poly.type
_entity_poly.pdbx_seq_one_letter_code
_entity_poly.pdbx_strand_id
1 'polypeptide(L)' 'MVSSRLFNNIGRIGICLAIVGGVINCMLYNVDDGHRDVIFDHFQGVKLDVIEEGTHFMISWLHRPIIFDIRT' A
#
# COMPACT_ATOMS: atom_id res chain seq x y z
N MET A 1 33.64 -13.06 -19.89
CA MET A 1 32.25 -12.77 -20.35
C MET A 1 31.17 -13.27 -19.38
N VAL A 2 31.31 -14.45 -18.76
CA VAL A 2 30.28 -14.99 -17.84
C VAL A 2 30.16 -14.17 -16.54
N SER A 3 31.27 -13.77 -15.92
CA SER A 3 31.25 -13.01 -14.65
C SER A 3 30.57 -11.64 -14.77
N SER A 4 30.68 -10.97 -15.92
CA SER A 4 30.06 -9.67 -16.21
C SER A 4 28.54 -9.77 -16.26
N ARG A 5 28.01 -10.88 -16.79
CA ARG A 5 26.56 -11.13 -16.91
C ARG A 5 25.93 -11.46 -15.55
N LEU A 6 26.64 -12.22 -14.71
CA LEU A 6 26.19 -12.53 -13.36
C LEU A 6 26.06 -11.27 -12.49
N PHE A 7 27.07 -10.41 -12.52
CA PHE A 7 27.04 -9.14 -11.78
C PHE A 7 25.89 -8.23 -12.22
N ASN A 8 25.67 -8.10 -13.53
CA ASN A 8 24.58 -7.27 -14.06
C ASN A 8 23.18 -7.82 -13.69
N ASN A 9 23.02 -9.15 -13.69
CA ASN A 9 21.77 -9.78 -13.28
C ASN A 9 21.48 -9.59 -11.78
N ILE A 10 22.51 -9.72 -10.93
CA ILE A 10 22.38 -9.49 -9.49
C ILE A 10 22.03 -8.03 -9.20
N GLY A 11 22.70 -7.08 -9.85
CA GLY A 11 22.39 -5.65 -9.74
C GLY A 11 20.94 -5.35 -10.14
N ARG A 12 20.47 -5.94 -11.24
CA ARG A 12 19.08 -5.79 -11.70
C ARG A 12 18.07 -6.35 -10.70
N ILE A 13 18.34 -7.53 -10.13
CA ILE A 13 17.48 -8.14 -9.10
C ILE A 13 17.46 -7.27 -7.84
N GLY A 14 18.60 -6.75 -7.40
CA GLY A 14 18.70 -5.86 -6.24
C GLY A 14 17.86 -4.59 -6.39
N ILE A 15 17.91 -3.95 -7.57
CA ILE A 15 17.09 -2.77 -7.88
C ILE A 15 15.60 -3.13 -7.87
N CYS A 16 15.21 -4.25 -8.51
CA CYS A 16 13.82 -4.70 -8.49
C CYS A 16 13.31 -4.95 -7.07
N LEU A 17 14.11 -5.61 -6.22
CA LEU A 17 13.72 -5.86 -4.83
C LEU A 17 13.54 -4.56 -4.03
N ALA A 18 14.44 -3.60 -4.22
CA ALA A 18 14.37 -2.31 -3.55
C ALA A 18 13.09 -1.54 -3.92
N ILE A 19 12.74 -1.52 -5.20
CA ILE A 19 11.50 -0.88 -5.69
C ILE A 19 10.27 -1.58 -5.12
N VAL A 20 10.22 -2.91 -5.18
CA VAL A 20 9.08 -3.68 -4.66
C VAL A 20 8.90 -3.46 -3.15
N GLY A 21 9.99 -3.50 -2.38
CA GLY A 21 9.95 -3.25 -0.94
C GLY A 21 9.46 -1.84 -0.60
N GLY A 22 9.89 -0.83 -1.36
CA GLY A 22 9.42 0.55 -1.20
C GLY A 22 7.94 0.71 -1.47
N VAL A 23 7.43 0.07 -2.53
CA VAL A 23 5.99 0.14 -2.89
C VAL A 23 5.11 -0.50 -1.81
N ILE A 24 5.51 -1.66 -1.26
CA ILE A 24 4.75 -2.34 -0.20
C ILE A 24 4.63 -1.46 1.05
N ASN A 25 5.69 -0.71 1.40
CA ASN A 25 5.65 0.17 2.56
C ASN A 25 4.62 1.29 2.41
N CYS A 26 4.44 1.83 1.20
CA CYS A 26 3.43 2.86 0.93
C CYS A 26 1.98 2.34 0.95
N MET A 27 1.79 1.02 0.92
CA MET A 27 0.48 0.38 0.86
C MET A 27 -0.10 0.07 2.24
N LEU A 28 0.67 0.17 3.31
CA LEU A 28 0.19 -0.06 4.67
C LEU A 28 -0.23 1.25 5.32
N TYR A 29 -1.37 1.23 6.00
CA TYR A 29 -1.84 2.35 6.81
C TYR A 29 -2.57 1.82 8.05
N ASN A 30 -2.72 2.68 9.06
CA ASN A 30 -3.37 2.32 10.31
C ASN A 30 -4.65 3.14 10.50
N VAL A 31 -5.67 2.50 11.04
CA VAL A 31 -6.88 3.13 11.57
C VAL A 31 -6.81 3.06 13.08
N ASP A 32 -6.84 4.23 13.70
CA ASP A 32 -6.75 4.36 15.15
C ASP A 32 -8.06 3.92 15.82
N ASP A 33 -7.95 3.49 17.08
CA ASP A 33 -9.09 3.07 17.90
C ASP A 33 -10.20 4.13 17.89
N GLY A 34 -11.45 3.66 17.82
CA GLY A 34 -12.69 4.42 17.67
C GLY A 34 -12.75 5.36 16.47
N HIS A 35 -11.97 5.06 15.43
CA HIS A 35 -12.22 5.54 14.09
C HIS A 35 -12.64 4.39 13.18
N ARG A 36 -13.32 4.71 12.09
CA ARG A 36 -13.57 3.79 10.98
C ARG A 36 -13.17 4.46 9.69
N ASP A 37 -12.62 3.69 8.77
CA ASP A 37 -12.30 4.20 7.45
C ASP A 37 -13.32 3.76 6.40
N VAL A 38 -13.42 4.58 5.36
CA VAL A 38 -14.06 4.20 4.10
C VAL A 38 -13.06 4.43 2.98
N ILE A 39 -12.88 3.43 2.12
CA ILE A 39 -11.98 3.52 0.97
C ILE A 39 -12.71 4.14 -0.22
N PHE A 40 -12.13 5.19 -0.79
CA PHE A 40 -12.48 5.71 -2.10
C PHE A 40 -11.58 5.09 -3.18
N ASP A 41 -12.16 4.38 -4.13
CA ASP A 41 -11.52 3.87 -5.34
C ASP A 41 -11.65 4.87 -6.48
N HIS A 42 -10.54 5.18 -7.15
CA HIS A 42 -10.54 6.15 -8.25
C HIS A 42 -11.37 5.70 -9.47
N PHE A 43 -11.60 4.40 -9.65
CA PHE A 43 -12.42 3.87 -10.75
C PHE A 43 -13.87 3.63 -10.34
N GLN A 44 -14.09 3.07 -9.14
CA GLN A 44 -15.43 2.65 -8.69
C GLN A 44 -16.11 3.66 -7.78
N GLY A 45 -15.39 4.67 -7.30
CA GLY A 45 -15.87 5.63 -6.32
C GLY A 45 -15.78 5.08 -4.90
N VAL A 46 -16.70 5.49 -4.03
CA VAL A 46 -16.71 5.09 -2.62
C VAL A 46 -17.07 3.61 -2.50
N LYS A 47 -16.23 2.82 -1.84
CA LYS A 47 -16.56 1.44 -1.47
C LYS A 47 -17.60 1.44 -0.35
N LEU A 48 -18.53 0.49 -0.40
CA LEU A 48 -19.58 0.34 0.61
C LEU A 48 -19.07 -0.31 1.90
N ASP A 49 -17.93 -0.99 1.83
CA ASP A 49 -17.33 -1.64 2.98
C ASP A 49 -16.65 -0.60 3.88
N VAL A 50 -17.02 -0.64 5.16
CA VAL A 50 -16.41 0.17 6.22
C VAL A 50 -15.34 -0.67 6.88
N ILE A 51 -14.12 -0.14 6.92
CA ILE A 51 -12.99 -0.83 7.52
C ILE A 51 -12.88 -0.43 8.98
N GLU A 52 -12.64 -1.45 9.82
CA GLU A 52 -12.50 -1.30 11.26
C GLU A 52 -11.09 -0.88 11.65
N GLU A 53 -10.82 -0.86 12.95
CA GLU A 53 -9.54 -0.47 13.50
C GLU A 53 -8.41 -1.43 13.10
N GLY A 54 -7.17 -0.92 13.15
CA GLY A 54 -5.96 -1.71 12.91
C GLY A 54 -5.24 -1.37 11.62
N THR A 55 -4.29 -2.22 11.24
CA THR A 55 -3.42 -2.01 10.08
C THR A 55 -4.01 -2.65 8.84
N HIS A 56 -4.30 -1.83 7.84
CA HIS A 56 -4.93 -2.23 6.60
C HIS A 56 -4.02 -1.99 5.41
N PHE A 57 -4.35 -2.65 4.32
CA PHE A 57 -3.63 -2.54 3.06
C PHE A 57 -4.47 -1.76 2.06
N MET A 58 -3.89 -0.69 1.53
CA MET A 58 -4.46 0.10 0.43
C MET A 58 -3.48 0.18 -0.73
N ILE A 59 -4.00 0.37 -1.94
CA ILE A 59 -3.16 0.69 -3.10
C ILE A 59 -3.11 2.22 -3.22
N SER A 60 -2.02 2.86 -2.78
CA SER A 60 -1.96 4.30 -2.53
C SER A 60 -2.27 5.22 -3.72
N TRP A 61 -2.11 4.73 -4.96
CA TRP A 61 -2.47 5.50 -6.17
C TRP A 61 -3.91 5.32 -6.63
N LEU A 62 -4.55 4.22 -6.20
CA LEU A 62 -5.90 3.86 -6.62
C LEU A 62 -6.93 4.13 -5.52
N HIS A 63 -6.53 3.89 -4.27
CA HIS A 63 -7.36 3.93 -3.09
C HIS A 63 -6.98 5.13 -2.23
N ARG A 64 -7.99 5.85 -1.76
CA ARG A 64 -7.87 6.96 -0.82
C ARG A 64 -8.71 6.63 0.42
N PRO A 65 -8.09 6.25 1.54
CA PRO A 65 -8.82 6.00 2.78
C PRO A 65 -9.25 7.34 3.37
N ILE A 66 -10.51 7.43 3.76
CA ILE A 66 -11.07 8.57 4.47
C ILE A 66 -11.43 8.07 5.86
N ILE A 67 -10.74 8.58 6.87
CA ILE A 67 -10.90 8.17 8.27
C ILE A 67 -11.97 9.06 8.91
N PHE A 68 -12.95 8.43 9.54
CA PHE A 68 -14.05 9.07 10.25
C PHE A 68 -13.99 8.73 11.73
N ASP A 69 -14.26 9.71 12.57
CA ASP A 69 -14.50 9.49 14.00
C ASP A 69 -15.93 8.97 14.17
N ILE A 70 -16.08 7.86 14.88
CA ILE A 70 -17.38 7.22 15.17
C ILE A 70 -17.83 7.43 16.62
N ARG A 71 -17.08 8.18 17.42
CA ARG A 71 -17.41 8.46 18.82
C ARG A 71 -18.35 9.65 19.01
N THR A 72 -18.69 10.39 17.95
CA THR A 72 -19.60 11.55 17.95
C THR A 72 -20.85 11.30 17.12
#